data_AF-A0AAV5J1C1-F1
#
_entry.id   AF-A0AAV5J1C1-F1
#
_cell.length_a   1.000
_cell.length_b   1.000
_cell.length_c   1.000
_cell.angle_alpha   90.00
_cell.angle_beta   90.00
_cell.angle_gamma   90.00
#
_symmetry.space_group_name_H-M   'P 1'
#
loop_
_entity.id
_entity.type
_entity.pdbx_description
1 polymer ?
#
loop_
_entity_poly.entity_id
_entity_poly.type
_entity_poly.pdbx_seq_one_letter_code
_entity_poly.pdbx_strand_id
1 'polypeptide(L)'
;MALVSLSSLSSSPSSHPPPPPFCRLLHRRISSLSSRIGAASSSFVPVSSSNSNPKVVVTRERGKNRKLINALEKHGIHCLELPLIQHAQGPDSDRLVTILSEMAFDWIVITSPEAGSVFLDAWKAAGTPNVRIGVVGAGTASIFEDVMQSSEPSLDIAFAPSKATGKVLASELPKDANKRCTVLYPASVKASNEIEEGLSSRGFEVMRLNTYTTVLVHHVDQMVFQKALSAPVVAVASPSAVQAWVNLISEVDQWRNSVACIGETTASVAKKLGLKNVYYPTRPGLEG
;
A
#
# COMPACT_ATOMS: atom_id res chain seq x y z
N MET A 1 -14.15 66.69 -4.58
CA MET A 1 -15.44 66.49 -5.27
C MET A 1 -15.71 64.99 -5.25
N ALA A 2 -16.37 64.40 -4.23
CA ALA A 2 -17.83 64.36 -3.99
C ALA A 2 -18.58 63.93 -5.27
N LEU A 3 -19.29 62.80 -5.37
CA LEU A 3 -20.39 62.22 -4.56
C LEU A 3 -20.41 60.68 -4.77
N VAL A 4 -20.42 59.80 -3.77
CA VAL A 4 -21.56 59.22 -3.00
C VAL A 4 -22.85 58.96 -3.80
N SER A 5 -23.23 57.68 -3.95
CA SER A 5 -24.64 57.26 -3.87
C SER A 5 -24.80 55.80 -3.46
N LEU A 6 -25.72 55.58 -2.53
CA LEU A 6 -26.09 54.35 -1.82
C LEU A 6 -27.40 53.76 -2.37
N SER A 7 -27.72 52.54 -1.90
CA SER A 7 -29.00 51.81 -1.93
C SER A 7 -29.10 50.76 -3.05
N SER A 8 -29.58 49.53 -2.86
CA SER A 8 -30.56 49.04 -1.87
C SER A 8 -30.50 47.51 -1.71
N LEU A 9 -30.81 47.07 -0.50
CA LEU A 9 -31.04 45.68 -0.08
C LEU A 9 -32.24 45.04 -0.80
N SER A 10 -32.14 43.74 -1.09
CA SER A 10 -33.29 42.87 -1.34
C SER A 10 -32.96 41.46 -0.86
N SER A 11 -33.62 41.09 0.23
CA SER A 11 -33.61 39.79 0.89
C SER A 11 -34.55 38.83 0.14
N SER A 12 -34.12 37.59 -0.13
CA SER A 12 -35.01 36.51 -0.57
C SER A 12 -34.86 35.29 0.38
N PRO A 13 -35.97 34.67 0.80
CA PRO A 13 -35.96 33.64 1.84
C PRO A 13 -35.71 32.21 1.32
N SER A 14 -35.29 31.39 2.29
CA SER A 14 -34.97 29.97 2.27
C SER A 14 -36.09 29.01 1.82
N SER A 15 -35.69 27.88 1.22
CA SER A 15 -36.50 26.64 1.24
C SER A 15 -35.58 25.41 1.37
N HIS A 16 -35.36 24.96 2.61
CA HIS A 16 -34.86 23.62 2.92
C HIS A 16 -36.05 22.69 3.22
N PRO A 17 -36.04 21.43 2.75
CA PRO A 17 -37.08 20.46 3.08
C PRO A 17 -36.89 19.88 4.51
N PRO A 18 -37.97 19.55 5.24
CA PRO A 18 -37.90 18.99 6.59
C PRO A 18 -37.57 17.48 6.57
N PRO A 19 -36.98 16.93 7.66
CA PRO A 19 -36.73 15.50 7.79
C PRO A 19 -38.02 14.72 8.18
N PRO A 20 -38.09 13.41 7.87
CA PRO A 20 -39.27 12.61 8.18
C PRO A 20 -39.36 12.25 9.68
N PRO A 21 -40.57 11.98 10.20
CA PRO A 21 -40.82 11.84 11.63
C PRO A 21 -40.42 10.48 12.20
N PHE A 22 -39.89 10.52 13.42
CA PHE A 22 -39.69 9.39 14.32
C PHE A 22 -41.02 8.72 14.67
N CYS A 23 -41.16 7.42 14.35
CA CYS A 23 -42.28 6.60 14.77
C CYS A 23 -41.89 5.79 16.01
N ARG A 24 -42.37 6.22 17.19
CA ARG A 24 -42.43 5.40 18.41
C ARG A 24 -43.72 4.60 18.36
N LEU A 25 -43.63 3.27 18.37
CA LEU A 25 -44.77 2.43 18.72
C LEU A 25 -44.38 1.34 19.72
N LEU A 26 -45.39 1.05 20.54
CA LEU A 26 -45.34 0.48 21.86
C LEU A 26 -45.16 -1.04 21.86
N HIS A 27 -44.73 -1.49 23.05
CA HIS A 27 -44.83 -2.82 23.62
C HIS A 27 -46.00 -3.66 23.11
N ARG A 28 -45.70 -4.90 22.68
CA ARG A 28 -46.65 -6.01 22.79
C ARG A 28 -45.91 -7.26 23.26
N ARG A 29 -46.15 -7.63 24.52
CA ARG A 29 -45.86 -8.95 25.09
C ARG A 29 -46.65 -10.00 24.31
N ILE A 30 -45.99 -11.05 23.84
CA ILE A 30 -46.62 -12.35 23.59
C ILE A 30 -45.69 -13.44 24.17
N SER A 31 -46.29 -14.29 24.97
CA SER A 31 -45.74 -15.37 25.76
C SER A 31 -45.49 -16.65 24.95
N SER A 32 -44.43 -17.36 25.35
CA SER A 32 -44.25 -18.82 25.40
C SER A 32 -44.61 -19.68 24.18
N LEU A 33 -43.61 -20.42 23.67
CA LEU A 33 -43.72 -21.87 23.58
C LEU A 33 -42.32 -22.50 23.57
N SER A 34 -42.08 -23.41 24.51
CA SER A 34 -40.89 -24.25 24.62
C SER A 34 -40.83 -25.25 23.46
N SER A 35 -39.69 -25.32 22.78
CA SER A 35 -39.29 -26.49 21.99
C SER A 35 -37.86 -26.88 22.39
N ARG A 36 -37.77 -28.07 23.01
CA ARG A 36 -36.52 -28.72 23.36
C ARG A 36 -35.83 -29.17 22.07
N ILE A 37 -34.64 -28.65 21.81
CA ILE A 37 -33.70 -29.22 20.84
C ILE A 37 -32.45 -29.56 21.63
N GLY A 38 -32.21 -30.87 21.81
CA GLY A 38 -30.95 -31.38 22.31
C GLY A 38 -29.87 -31.17 21.25
N ALA A 39 -28.77 -30.53 21.64
CA ALA A 39 -27.56 -30.47 20.85
C ALA A 39 -26.39 -30.88 21.75
N ALA A 40 -25.64 -31.86 21.26
CA ALA A 40 -24.54 -32.50 21.92
C ALA A 40 -23.50 -31.49 22.44
N SER A 41 -23.03 -31.72 23.65
CA SER A 41 -21.86 -31.05 24.21
C SER A 41 -20.62 -31.46 23.39
N SER A 42 -20.33 -30.71 22.32
CA SER A 42 -18.98 -30.75 21.74
C SER A 42 -18.07 -30.04 22.72
N SER A 43 -17.17 -30.80 23.34
CA SER A 43 -16.09 -30.30 24.16
C SER A 43 -15.31 -29.26 23.36
N PHE A 44 -15.57 -27.97 23.60
CA PHE A 44 -14.72 -26.90 23.13
C PHE A 44 -13.40 -27.03 23.89
N VAL A 45 -12.41 -27.63 23.24
CA VAL A 45 -11.01 -27.46 23.65
C VAL A 45 -10.70 -25.99 23.38
N PRO A 46 -10.45 -25.16 24.39
CA PRO A 46 -9.95 -23.83 24.13
C PRO A 46 -8.56 -24.03 23.53
N VAL A 47 -8.39 -23.68 22.25
CA VAL A 47 -7.07 -23.38 21.72
C VAL A 47 -6.49 -22.34 22.66
N SER A 48 -5.45 -22.72 23.40
CA SER A 48 -4.68 -21.85 24.26
C SER A 48 -4.32 -20.61 23.45
N SER A 49 -5.04 -19.51 23.70
CA SER A 49 -4.61 -18.19 23.28
C SER A 49 -3.39 -17.90 24.12
N SER A 50 -2.22 -18.28 23.60
CA SER A 50 -0.96 -17.97 24.26
C SER A 50 -0.95 -16.45 24.44
N ASN A 51 -0.99 -16.03 25.71
CA ASN A 51 -0.96 -14.64 26.12
C ASN A 51 0.49 -14.12 25.99
N SER A 52 1.15 -14.49 24.89
CA SER A 52 2.54 -14.18 24.64
C SER A 52 2.64 -12.77 24.09
N ASN A 53 3.48 -11.96 24.74
CA ASN A 53 3.79 -10.64 24.22
C ASN A 53 4.41 -10.78 22.82
N PRO A 54 4.00 -9.93 21.85
CA PRO A 54 4.49 -10.01 20.49
C PRO A 54 6.00 -9.79 20.49
N LYS A 55 6.69 -10.58 19.67
CA LYS A 55 8.14 -10.48 19.51
C LYS A 55 8.53 -9.49 18.42
N VAL A 56 7.67 -9.34 17.42
CA VAL A 56 7.89 -8.46 16.27
C VAL A 56 6.64 -7.62 16.02
N VAL A 57 6.82 -6.32 15.80
CA VAL A 57 5.79 -5.43 15.26
C VAL A 57 6.02 -5.26 13.77
N VAL A 58 4.98 -5.45 12.96
CA VAL A 58 5.06 -5.27 11.51
C VAL A 58 4.27 -4.04 11.09
N THR A 59 4.90 -3.13 10.34
CA THR A 59 4.40 -1.75 10.19
C THR A 59 3.92 -1.36 8.79
N ARG A 60 3.85 -2.31 7.86
CA ARG A 60 3.38 -2.01 6.49
C ARG A 60 1.90 -1.68 6.48
N GLU A 61 1.42 -1.27 5.32
CA GLU A 61 0.00 -1.06 5.04
C GLU A 61 -0.85 -2.26 5.49
N ARG A 62 -2.07 -1.97 5.96
CA ARG A 62 -3.00 -2.97 6.45
C ARG A 62 -3.18 -4.09 5.41
N GLY A 63 -3.00 -5.34 5.84
CA GLY A 63 -3.16 -6.51 4.98
C GLY A 63 -1.94 -6.88 4.14
N LYS A 64 -0.94 -6.00 4.02
CA LYS A 64 0.31 -6.28 3.27
C LYS A 64 1.39 -6.95 4.14
N ASN A 65 1.12 -7.18 5.42
CA ASN A 65 2.05 -7.84 6.35
C ASN A 65 1.93 -9.37 6.39
N ARG A 66 0.89 -9.96 5.79
CA ARG A 66 0.54 -11.39 5.94
C ARG A 66 1.69 -12.34 5.62
N LYS A 67 2.40 -12.11 4.49
CA LYS A 67 3.52 -12.98 4.09
C LYS A 67 4.63 -13.02 5.15
N LEU A 68 4.97 -11.86 5.73
CA LEU A 68 5.98 -11.76 6.79
C LEU A 68 5.50 -12.37 8.11
N ILE A 69 4.26 -12.11 8.50
CA ILE A 69 3.65 -12.70 9.70
C ILE A 69 3.70 -14.24 9.61
N ASN A 70 3.22 -14.80 8.50
CA ASN A 70 3.20 -16.25 8.30
C ASN A 70 4.62 -16.86 8.28
N ALA A 71 5.61 -16.15 7.73
CA ALA A 71 7.00 -16.61 7.73
C ALA A 71 7.56 -16.66 9.15
N LEU A 72 7.33 -15.61 9.95
CA LEU A 72 7.78 -15.54 11.35
C LEU A 72 7.05 -16.54 12.25
N GLU A 73 5.75 -16.76 12.03
CA GLU A 73 4.96 -17.76 12.77
C GLU A 73 5.49 -19.19 12.58
N LYS A 74 6.01 -19.54 11.39
CA LYS A 74 6.68 -20.84 11.16
C LYS A 74 7.92 -21.04 12.05
N HIS A 75 8.50 -19.97 12.55
CA HIS A 75 9.60 -19.97 13.51
C HIS A 75 9.14 -19.76 14.96
N GLY A 76 7.83 -19.84 15.25
CA GLY A 76 7.27 -19.60 16.58
C GLY A 76 7.32 -18.14 17.02
N ILE A 77 7.51 -17.20 16.09
CA ILE A 77 7.62 -15.77 16.38
C ILE A 77 6.25 -15.11 16.17
N HIS A 78 5.61 -14.74 17.28
CA HIS A 78 4.34 -14.02 17.24
C HIS A 78 4.51 -12.54 16.88
N CYS A 79 3.71 -12.09 15.92
CA CYS A 79 3.75 -10.73 15.40
C CYS A 79 2.54 -9.89 15.85
N LEU A 80 2.76 -8.59 16.03
CA LEU A 80 1.70 -7.58 16.16
C LEU A 80 1.66 -6.75 14.89
N GLU A 81 0.52 -6.74 14.20
CA GLU A 81 0.32 -5.84 13.07
C GLU A 81 -0.04 -4.43 13.58
N LEU A 82 0.79 -3.45 13.24
CA LEU A 82 0.56 -2.04 13.54
C LEU A 82 0.80 -1.22 12.27
N PRO A 83 -0.17 -1.09 11.36
CA PRO A 83 0.02 -0.35 10.13
C PRO A 83 0.33 1.12 10.42
N LEU A 84 1.46 1.61 9.91
CA LEU A 84 1.88 3.00 10.11
C LEU A 84 1.78 3.86 8.86
N ILE A 85 1.62 3.21 7.72
CA ILE A 85 1.48 3.83 6.41
C ILE A 85 0.28 3.24 5.68
N GLN A 86 -0.23 4.00 4.72
CA GLN A 86 -1.28 3.59 3.80
C GLN A 86 -1.03 4.20 2.42
N HIS A 87 -1.61 3.61 1.39
CA HIS A 87 -1.61 4.20 0.05
C HIS A 87 -2.82 5.10 -0.12
N ALA A 88 -2.62 6.22 -0.79
CA ALA A 88 -3.65 7.15 -1.22
C ALA A 88 -3.54 7.37 -2.73
N GLN A 89 -4.65 7.79 -3.35
CA GLN A 89 -4.67 8.12 -4.77
C GLN A 89 -3.66 9.23 -5.08
N GLY A 90 -2.95 9.06 -6.18
CA GLY A 90 -2.04 10.07 -6.71
C GLY A 90 -2.78 11.03 -7.64
N PRO A 91 -2.14 12.15 -8.04
CA PRO A 91 -2.77 13.15 -8.90
C PRO A 91 -3.16 12.62 -10.28
N ASP A 92 -2.51 11.55 -10.76
CA ASP A 92 -2.79 10.94 -12.06
C ASP A 92 -3.61 9.64 -11.97
N SER A 93 -4.19 9.31 -10.80
CA SER A 93 -4.95 8.06 -10.61
C SER A 93 -6.05 7.89 -11.64
N ASP A 94 -6.82 8.95 -11.85
CA ASP A 94 -8.05 8.93 -12.66
C ASP A 94 -7.74 8.86 -14.16
N ARG A 95 -6.51 9.22 -14.54
CA ARG A 95 -6.05 9.20 -15.94
C ARG A 95 -5.61 7.82 -16.39
N LEU A 96 -5.19 6.95 -15.46
CA LEU A 96 -4.57 5.67 -15.80
C LEU A 96 -5.51 4.78 -16.63
N VAL A 97 -6.80 4.72 -16.28
CA VAL A 97 -7.81 3.92 -17.00
C VAL A 97 -7.97 4.44 -18.43
N THR A 98 -8.19 5.74 -18.60
CA THR A 98 -8.37 6.37 -19.90
C THR A 98 -7.15 6.16 -20.80
N ILE A 99 -5.94 6.37 -20.27
CA ILE A 99 -4.69 6.17 -21.00
C ILE A 99 -4.54 4.71 -21.46
N LEU A 100 -4.88 3.75 -20.61
CA LEU A 100 -4.84 2.32 -20.97
C LEU A 100 -5.88 1.94 -22.03
N SER A 101 -7.04 2.61 -22.06
CA SER A 101 -8.08 2.33 -23.07
C SER A 101 -7.83 3.00 -24.42
N GLU A 102 -7.16 4.16 -24.45
CA GLU A 102 -7.03 4.99 -25.65
C GLU A 102 -5.66 4.86 -26.34
N MET A 103 -4.63 4.43 -25.60
CA MET A 103 -3.25 4.41 -26.09
C MET A 103 -2.63 3.02 -25.96
N ALA A 104 -1.82 2.66 -26.95
CA ALA A 104 -0.95 1.49 -26.89
C ALA A 104 0.46 1.92 -26.50
N PHE A 105 1.11 1.11 -25.65
CA PHE A 105 2.49 1.29 -25.25
C PHE A 105 3.30 0.03 -25.58
N ASP A 106 4.54 0.20 -26.01
CA ASP A 106 5.44 -0.94 -26.23
C ASP A 106 5.80 -1.64 -24.91
N TRP A 107 5.83 -0.87 -23.82
CA TRP A 107 6.10 -1.35 -22.47
C TRP A 107 5.24 -0.66 -21.42
N ILE A 108 4.80 -1.45 -20.44
CA ILE A 108 4.38 -0.96 -19.13
C ILE A 108 5.48 -1.33 -18.13
N VAL A 109 6.05 -0.34 -17.44
CA VAL A 109 7.09 -0.59 -16.43
C VAL A 109 6.47 -0.54 -15.03
N ILE A 110 6.63 -1.63 -14.26
CA ILE A 110 6.08 -1.75 -12.91
C ILE A 110 7.21 -2.00 -11.91
N THR A 111 7.41 -1.05 -11.00
CA THR A 111 8.58 -1.04 -10.11
C THR A 111 8.30 -1.39 -8.66
N SER A 112 7.06 -1.72 -8.32
CA SER A 112 6.72 -2.20 -6.98
C SER A 112 5.45 -3.06 -7.01
N PRO A 113 5.24 -3.91 -5.98
CA PRO A 113 4.00 -4.67 -5.86
C PRO A 113 2.76 -3.77 -5.83
N GLU A 114 2.86 -2.60 -5.20
CA GLU A 114 1.73 -1.67 -5.13
C GLU A 114 1.43 -1.02 -6.50
N ALA A 115 2.46 -0.61 -7.24
CA ALA A 115 2.27 -0.14 -8.62
C ALA A 115 1.59 -1.22 -9.48
N GLY A 116 1.92 -2.50 -9.26
CA GLY A 116 1.27 -3.63 -9.92
C GLY A 116 -0.22 -3.76 -9.54
N SER A 117 -0.56 -3.62 -8.25
CA SER A 117 -1.97 -3.65 -7.81
C SER A 117 -2.78 -2.50 -8.42
N VAL A 118 -2.27 -1.26 -8.34
CA VAL A 118 -2.92 -0.07 -8.93
C VAL A 118 -3.08 -0.23 -10.43
N PHE A 119 -2.05 -0.74 -11.11
CA PHE A 119 -2.10 -1.01 -12.54
C PHE A 119 -3.15 -2.08 -12.89
N LEU A 120 -3.20 -3.20 -12.17
CA LEU A 120 -4.14 -4.29 -12.45
C LEU A 120 -5.60 -3.84 -12.32
N ASP A 121 -5.91 -3.04 -11.31
CA ASP A 121 -7.26 -2.49 -11.12
C ASP A 121 -7.65 -1.59 -12.30
N ALA A 122 -6.74 -0.70 -12.73
CA ALA A 122 -6.97 0.17 -13.87
C ALA A 122 -7.01 -0.56 -15.21
N TRP A 123 -6.16 -1.58 -15.38
CA TRP A 123 -6.11 -2.42 -16.58
C TRP A 123 -7.40 -3.23 -16.76
N LYS A 124 -7.95 -3.78 -15.67
CA LYS A 124 -9.28 -4.41 -15.70
C LYS A 124 -10.38 -3.41 -16.04
N ALA A 125 -10.35 -2.22 -15.43
CA ALA A 125 -11.32 -1.16 -15.71
C ALA A 125 -11.25 -0.63 -17.15
N ALA A 126 -10.06 -0.67 -17.77
CA ALA A 126 -9.82 -0.27 -19.16
C ALA A 126 -10.22 -1.35 -20.20
N GLY A 127 -10.79 -2.48 -19.77
CA GLY A 127 -11.20 -3.57 -20.66
C GLY A 127 -10.07 -4.52 -21.05
N THR A 128 -9.06 -4.69 -20.17
CA THR A 128 -7.98 -5.67 -20.31
C THR A 128 -7.23 -5.63 -21.65
N PRO A 129 -6.69 -4.46 -22.06
CA PRO A 129 -5.94 -4.35 -23.32
C PRO A 129 -4.68 -5.23 -23.32
N ASN A 130 -4.23 -5.63 -24.51
CA ASN A 130 -2.98 -6.39 -24.65
C ASN A 130 -1.77 -5.54 -24.24
N VAL A 131 -1.05 -5.96 -23.22
CA VAL A 131 0.09 -5.20 -22.65
C VAL A 131 1.32 -6.07 -22.46
N ARG A 132 2.49 -5.46 -22.67
CA ARG A 132 3.80 -6.05 -22.41
C ARG A 132 4.43 -5.37 -21.21
N ILE A 133 4.82 -6.14 -20.19
CA ILE A 133 5.22 -5.61 -18.88
C ILE A 133 6.68 -5.92 -18.57
N GLY A 134 7.41 -4.89 -18.15
CA GLY A 134 8.71 -5.00 -17.49
C GLY A 134 8.57 -4.81 -15.99
N VAL A 135 8.93 -5.83 -15.20
CA VAL A 135 8.85 -5.78 -13.73
C VAL A 135 10.24 -5.65 -13.12
N VAL A 136 10.37 -4.89 -12.03
CA VAL A 136 11.68 -4.72 -11.38
C VAL A 136 12.19 -5.99 -10.70
N GLY A 137 11.33 -6.90 -10.25
CA GLY A 137 11.76 -8.13 -9.58
C GLY A 137 10.62 -9.04 -9.15
N ALA A 138 10.98 -10.21 -8.61
CA ALA A 138 10.05 -11.30 -8.31
C ALA A 138 8.87 -10.90 -7.40
N GLY A 139 9.12 -10.04 -6.39
CA GLY A 139 8.04 -9.54 -5.52
C GLY A 139 6.97 -8.77 -6.28
N THR A 140 7.37 -7.98 -7.28
CA THR A 140 6.44 -7.27 -8.17
C THR A 140 5.78 -8.21 -9.16
N ALA A 141 6.54 -9.15 -9.73
CA ALA A 141 6.00 -10.16 -10.64
C ALA A 141 4.88 -10.99 -9.98
N SER A 142 5.02 -11.31 -8.69
CA SER A 142 4.05 -12.12 -7.95
C SER A 142 2.63 -11.53 -7.88
N ILE A 143 2.47 -10.24 -8.16
CA ILE A 143 1.15 -9.59 -8.19
C ILE A 143 0.30 -10.03 -9.38
N PHE A 144 0.94 -10.54 -10.43
CA PHE A 144 0.30 -10.91 -11.69
C PHE A 144 0.06 -12.42 -11.84
N GLU A 145 0.53 -13.24 -10.89
CA GLU A 145 0.44 -14.72 -10.95
C GLU A 145 -0.98 -15.23 -11.22
N ASP A 146 -1.98 -14.67 -10.53
CA ASP A 146 -3.38 -15.08 -10.68
C ASP A 146 -3.94 -14.73 -12.07
N VAL A 147 -3.54 -13.59 -12.63
CA VAL A 147 -4.01 -13.13 -13.95
C VAL A 147 -3.35 -13.95 -15.07
N MET A 148 -2.07 -14.27 -14.92
CA MET A 148 -1.32 -15.07 -15.89
C MET A 148 -1.80 -16.53 -15.99
N GLN A 149 -2.47 -17.05 -14.97
CA GLN A 149 -3.05 -18.41 -14.98
C GLN A 149 -4.39 -18.50 -15.72
N SER A 150 -4.97 -17.37 -16.12
CA SER A 150 -6.22 -17.34 -16.91
C SER A 150 -5.97 -17.68 -18.38
N SER A 151 -6.96 -18.32 -19.03
CA SER A 151 -6.81 -18.98 -20.34
C SER A 151 -6.56 -18.05 -21.54
N GLU A 152 -6.62 -16.72 -21.37
CA GLU A 152 -6.42 -15.73 -22.43
C GLU A 152 -5.57 -14.57 -21.88
N PRO A 153 -4.24 -14.68 -21.79
CA PRO A 153 -3.43 -13.65 -21.16
C PRO A 153 -3.23 -12.47 -22.11
N SER A 154 -4.09 -11.45 -21.99
CA SER A 154 -3.86 -10.10 -22.55
C SER A 154 -2.75 -9.33 -21.83
N LEU A 155 -1.94 -9.99 -21.00
CA LEU A 155 -0.89 -9.40 -20.20
C LEU A 155 0.31 -10.35 -20.18
N ASP A 156 1.46 -9.85 -20.63
CA ASP A 156 2.71 -10.60 -20.70
C ASP A 156 3.81 -9.94 -19.85
N ILE A 157 4.35 -10.66 -18.87
CA ILE A 157 5.57 -10.23 -18.16
C ILE A 157 6.78 -10.64 -19.00
N ALA A 158 7.15 -9.77 -19.93
CA ALA A 158 8.18 -10.06 -20.92
C ALA A 158 9.60 -9.72 -20.49
N PHE A 159 9.79 -9.05 -19.35
CA PHE A 159 11.11 -8.61 -18.91
C PHE A 159 11.24 -8.46 -17.38
N ALA A 160 12.38 -8.92 -16.86
CA ALA A 160 12.88 -8.57 -15.54
C ALA A 160 14.39 -8.31 -15.63
N PRO A 161 14.93 -7.30 -14.91
CA PRO A 161 16.35 -6.98 -14.93
C PRO A 161 17.20 -8.03 -14.20
N SER A 162 18.50 -8.04 -14.52
CA SER A 162 19.51 -8.88 -13.86
C SER A 162 19.65 -8.61 -12.35
N LYS A 163 19.34 -7.38 -11.93
CA LYS A 163 19.27 -6.95 -10.52
C LYS A 163 17.98 -6.18 -10.30
N ALA A 164 17.31 -6.48 -9.18
CA ALA A 164 16.01 -5.90 -8.87
C ALA A 164 16.07 -4.44 -8.41
N THR A 165 16.49 -3.56 -9.32
CA THR A 165 16.64 -2.12 -9.10
C THR A 165 16.10 -1.36 -10.30
N GLY A 166 15.58 -0.15 -10.05
CA GLY A 166 15.06 0.67 -11.13
C GLY A 166 16.14 1.05 -12.15
N LYS A 167 17.34 1.38 -11.66
CA LYS A 167 18.52 1.64 -12.50
C LYS A 167 18.78 0.56 -13.53
N VAL A 168 18.83 -0.69 -13.07
CA VAL A 168 19.19 -1.83 -13.92
C VAL A 168 18.06 -2.17 -14.89
N LEU A 169 16.80 -2.05 -14.45
CA LEU A 169 15.65 -2.11 -15.36
C LEU A 169 15.76 -1.08 -16.47
N ALA A 170 16.02 0.18 -16.12
CA ALA A 170 16.13 1.26 -17.09
C ALA A 170 17.30 1.02 -18.08
N SER A 171 18.41 0.44 -17.64
CA SER A 171 19.55 0.13 -18.53
C SER A 171 19.35 -1.09 -19.41
N GLU A 172 18.60 -2.09 -18.95
CA GLU A 172 18.49 -3.40 -19.60
C GLU A 172 17.17 -3.61 -20.37
N LEU A 173 16.16 -2.75 -20.17
CA LEU A 173 14.87 -2.86 -20.86
C LEU A 173 15.09 -2.98 -22.38
N PRO A 174 14.56 -3.99 -23.07
CA PRO A 174 14.80 -4.19 -24.50
C PRO A 174 14.30 -3.00 -25.33
N LYS A 175 15.15 -2.54 -26.25
CA LYS A 175 14.81 -1.48 -27.20
C LYS A 175 15.29 -1.84 -28.61
N ASP A 176 14.40 -1.75 -29.58
CA ASP A 176 14.77 -1.79 -31.00
C ASP A 176 15.41 -0.44 -31.38
N ALA A 177 16.67 -0.45 -31.81
CA ALA A 177 17.42 0.77 -32.12
C ALA A 177 16.78 1.65 -33.20
N ASN A 178 15.98 1.03 -34.09
CA ASN A 178 15.40 1.69 -35.27
C ASN A 178 13.94 2.12 -35.09
N LYS A 179 13.36 1.98 -33.90
CA LYS A 179 11.96 2.32 -33.63
C LYS A 179 11.83 3.26 -32.44
N ARG A 180 10.89 4.20 -32.54
CA ARG A 180 10.37 4.93 -31.38
C ARG A 180 9.72 3.90 -30.45
N CYS A 181 10.07 3.93 -29.18
CA CYS A 181 9.58 2.97 -28.20
C CYS A 181 8.93 3.72 -27.04
N THR A 182 7.64 3.49 -26.81
CA THR A 182 6.84 4.17 -25.79
C THR A 182 6.74 3.34 -24.52
N VAL A 183 6.81 4.00 -23.37
CA VAL A 183 6.74 3.36 -22.06
C VAL A 183 5.69 4.07 -21.21
N LEU A 184 4.71 3.33 -20.70
CA LEU A 184 3.88 3.81 -19.60
C LEU A 184 4.54 3.42 -18.27
N TYR A 185 4.71 4.38 -17.38
CA TYR A 185 5.28 4.17 -16.06
C TYR A 185 4.33 4.66 -14.94
N PRO A 186 3.40 3.81 -14.48
CA PRO A 186 2.61 4.07 -13.27
C PRO A 186 3.53 4.02 -12.05
N ALA A 187 3.70 5.15 -11.38
CA ALA A 187 4.66 5.35 -10.31
C ALA A 187 4.00 5.93 -9.05
N SER A 188 4.71 5.80 -7.93
CA SER A 188 4.37 6.59 -6.75
C SER A 188 4.79 8.04 -6.96
N VAL A 189 4.04 9.00 -6.40
CA VAL A 189 4.50 10.39 -6.23
C VAL A 189 5.87 10.46 -5.54
N LYS A 190 6.16 9.51 -4.63
CA LYS A 190 7.42 9.45 -3.88
C LYS A 190 8.57 8.73 -4.62
N ALA A 191 8.31 8.12 -5.78
CA ALA A 191 9.36 7.42 -6.52
C ALA A 191 10.33 8.43 -7.14
N SER A 192 11.63 8.10 -7.15
CA SER A 192 12.64 8.92 -7.82
C SER A 192 12.39 8.98 -9.34
N ASN A 193 13.08 9.88 -10.03
CA ASN A 193 13.00 10.01 -11.48
C ASN A 193 13.96 9.05 -12.23
N GLU A 194 14.68 8.18 -11.51
CA GLU A 194 15.75 7.34 -12.08
C GLU A 194 15.29 6.45 -13.23
N ILE A 195 14.07 5.92 -13.18
CA ILE A 195 13.48 5.13 -14.27
C ILE A 195 13.23 5.98 -15.51
N GLU A 196 12.56 7.11 -15.32
CA GLU A 196 12.16 8.03 -16.39
C GLU A 196 13.39 8.62 -17.08
N GLU A 197 14.35 9.10 -16.30
CA GLU A 197 15.63 9.63 -16.78
C GLU A 197 16.45 8.55 -17.47
N GLY A 198 16.56 7.36 -16.85
CA GLY A 198 17.33 6.25 -17.40
C GLY A 198 16.79 5.76 -18.74
N LEU A 199 15.47 5.59 -18.85
CA LEU A 199 14.81 5.19 -20.10
C LEU A 199 14.86 6.31 -21.15
N SER A 200 14.59 7.55 -20.76
CA SER A 200 14.65 8.70 -21.69
C SER A 200 16.06 8.90 -22.24
N SER A 201 17.11 8.68 -21.44
CA SER A 201 18.51 8.73 -21.89
C SER A 201 18.85 7.68 -22.95
N ARG A 202 18.13 6.55 -22.96
CA ARG A 202 18.22 5.51 -23.98
C ARG A 202 17.27 5.76 -25.16
N GLY A 203 16.58 6.90 -25.16
CA GLY A 203 15.65 7.36 -26.20
C GLY A 203 14.30 6.66 -26.20
N PHE A 204 13.84 6.15 -25.06
CA PHE A 204 12.43 5.79 -24.90
C PHE A 204 11.60 7.07 -24.73
N GLU A 205 10.35 7.04 -25.17
CA GLU A 205 9.37 8.05 -24.80
C GLU A 205 8.61 7.56 -23.58
N VAL A 206 8.88 8.17 -22.43
CA VAL A 206 8.30 7.74 -21.15
C VAL A 206 7.13 8.63 -20.79
N MET A 207 5.97 8.00 -20.59
CA MET A 207 4.81 8.61 -19.95
C MET A 207 4.75 8.15 -18.50
N ARG A 208 5.24 8.98 -17.58
CA ARG A 208 5.08 8.74 -16.14
C ARG A 208 3.70 9.22 -15.68
N LEU A 209 3.00 8.39 -14.94
CA LEU A 209 1.77 8.78 -14.21
C LEU A 209 1.99 8.54 -12.72
N ASN A 210 1.81 9.57 -11.90
CA ASN A 210 1.89 9.43 -10.44
C ASN A 210 0.52 8.99 -9.90
N THR A 211 0.29 7.67 -9.91
CA THR A 211 -1.04 7.07 -9.71
C THR A 211 -1.37 6.82 -8.25
N TYR A 212 -0.36 6.80 -7.38
CA TYR A 212 -0.56 6.65 -5.93
C TYR A 212 0.52 7.38 -5.14
N THR A 213 0.31 7.55 -3.85
CA THR A 213 1.33 8.01 -2.90
C THR A 213 1.23 7.23 -1.60
N THR A 214 2.34 7.15 -0.86
CA THR A 214 2.34 6.58 0.49
C THR A 214 2.19 7.71 1.50
N VAL A 215 1.19 7.63 2.36
CA VAL A 215 0.95 8.59 3.46
C VAL A 215 0.98 7.86 4.80
N LEU A 216 1.08 8.63 5.88
CA LEU A 216 0.95 8.09 7.24
C LEU A 216 -0.52 7.74 7.51
N VAL A 217 -0.77 6.75 8.37
CA VAL A 217 -2.12 6.52 8.89
C VAL A 217 -2.56 7.71 9.75
N HIS A 218 -3.85 8.05 9.70
CA HIS A 218 -4.40 9.18 10.48
C HIS A 218 -4.54 8.87 11.96
N HIS A 219 -4.71 7.59 12.31
CA HIS A 219 -4.94 7.16 13.68
C HIS A 219 -4.21 5.86 13.96
N VAL A 220 -3.57 5.80 15.13
CA VAL A 220 -2.97 4.60 15.71
C VAL A 220 -3.64 4.39 17.06
N ASP A 221 -4.17 3.18 17.28
CA ASP A 221 -4.77 2.83 18.56
C ASP A 221 -3.70 2.87 19.66
N GLN A 222 -3.94 3.65 20.71
CA GLN A 222 -2.95 3.89 21.76
C GLN A 222 -2.63 2.62 22.56
N MET A 223 -3.61 1.74 22.81
CA MET A 223 -3.37 0.48 23.53
C MET A 223 -2.52 -0.47 22.68
N VAL A 224 -2.80 -0.56 21.39
CA VAL A 224 -2.00 -1.34 20.45
C VAL A 224 -0.59 -0.77 20.33
N PHE A 225 -0.45 0.57 20.30
CA PHE A 225 0.84 1.23 20.25
C PHE A 225 1.68 0.96 21.52
N GLN A 226 1.09 1.04 22.71
CA GLN A 226 1.80 0.69 23.95
C GLN A 226 2.28 -0.77 23.94
N LYS A 227 1.47 -1.69 23.43
CA LYS A 227 1.88 -3.09 23.23
C LYS A 227 3.03 -3.20 22.21
N ALA A 228 2.99 -2.42 21.13
CA ALA A 228 4.04 -2.38 20.13
C ALA A 228 5.37 -1.83 20.67
N LEU A 229 5.32 -0.78 21.51
CA LEU A 229 6.52 -0.22 22.16
C LEU A 229 7.25 -1.25 23.03
N SER A 230 6.51 -2.19 23.63
CA SER A 230 7.08 -3.27 24.45
C SER A 230 7.72 -4.40 23.63
N ALA A 231 7.46 -4.47 22.32
CA ALA A 231 7.94 -5.54 21.47
C ALA A 231 9.45 -5.39 21.18
N PRO A 232 10.25 -6.47 21.31
CA PRO A 232 11.70 -6.42 21.09
C PRO A 232 12.15 -5.94 19.71
N VAL A 233 11.31 -6.14 18.67
CA VAL A 233 11.64 -5.81 17.28
C VAL A 233 10.50 -5.05 16.62
N VAL A 234 10.83 -3.99 15.89
CA VAL A 234 9.93 -3.37 14.89
C VAL A 234 10.47 -3.63 13.49
N ALA A 235 9.65 -4.19 12.61
CA ALA A 235 9.97 -4.46 11.23
C ALA A 235 9.39 -3.36 10.33
N VAL A 236 10.27 -2.66 9.61
CA VAL A 236 9.95 -1.50 8.77
C VAL A 236 10.39 -1.76 7.32
N ALA A 237 9.46 -1.59 6.38
CA ALA A 237 9.69 -1.89 4.96
C ALA A 237 9.92 -0.66 4.09
N SER A 238 9.98 0.54 4.67
CA SER A 238 10.24 1.76 3.90
C SER A 238 10.70 2.91 4.80
N PRO A 239 11.41 3.92 4.25
CA PRO A 239 11.72 5.16 4.95
C PRO A 239 10.48 5.85 5.56
N SER A 240 9.34 5.80 4.87
CA SER A 240 8.10 6.41 5.37
C SER A 240 7.59 5.71 6.63
N ALA A 241 7.71 4.37 6.72
CA ALA A 241 7.34 3.63 7.93
C ALA A 241 8.28 3.93 9.10
N VAL A 242 9.58 4.13 8.84
CA VAL A 242 10.54 4.57 9.87
C VAL A 242 10.14 5.94 10.42
N GLN A 243 9.88 6.92 9.55
CA GLN A 243 9.47 8.25 9.97
C GLN A 243 8.17 8.21 10.79
N ALA A 244 7.21 7.38 10.35
CA ALA A 244 5.96 7.17 11.08
C ALA A 244 6.21 6.63 12.50
N TRP A 245 7.06 5.62 12.63
CA TRP A 245 7.40 5.02 13.92
C TRP A 245 8.08 6.02 14.86
N VAL A 246 9.09 6.74 14.35
CA VAL A 246 9.84 7.76 15.09
C VAL A 246 8.92 8.87 15.57
N ASN A 247 7.95 9.30 14.76
CA ASN A 247 6.98 10.33 15.14
C ASN A 247 6.05 9.90 16.28
N LEU A 248 5.88 8.59 16.51
CA LEU A 248 5.07 8.07 17.62
C LEU A 248 5.86 7.93 18.92
N ILE A 249 7.20 7.88 18.85
CA ILE A 249 8.07 7.72 20.02
C ILE A 249 8.50 9.09 20.54
N SER A 250 8.18 9.39 21.80
CA SER A 250 8.54 10.66 22.44
C SER A 250 10.05 10.83 22.65
N GLU A 251 10.78 9.74 22.95
CA GLU A 251 12.21 9.77 23.30
C GLU A 251 13.00 8.71 22.52
N VAL A 252 13.21 8.98 21.23
CA VAL A 252 13.87 8.05 20.30
C VAL A 252 15.28 7.66 20.78
N ASP A 253 16.01 8.61 21.38
CA ASP A 253 17.34 8.37 21.92
C ASP A 253 17.36 7.47 23.16
N GLN A 254 16.24 7.17 23.78
CA GLN A 254 16.12 6.21 24.88
C GLN A 254 15.56 4.86 24.44
N TRP A 255 14.96 4.79 23.25
CA TRP A 255 14.44 3.54 22.72
C TRP A 255 15.59 2.61 22.29
N ARG A 256 15.66 1.42 22.88
CA ARG A 256 16.77 0.46 22.73
C ARG A 256 16.38 -0.83 22.00
N ASN A 257 15.15 -0.95 21.54
CA ASN A 257 14.68 -2.14 20.84
C ASN A 257 15.25 -2.19 19.41
N SER A 258 15.15 -3.34 18.78
CA SER A 258 15.73 -3.57 17.46
C SER A 258 14.81 -3.12 16.34
N VAL A 259 15.40 -2.62 15.25
CA VAL A 259 14.71 -2.25 14.02
C VAL A 259 15.18 -3.19 12.92
N ALA A 260 14.27 -4.00 12.40
CA ALA A 260 14.51 -4.82 11.22
C ALA A 260 14.05 -4.04 9.97
N CYS A 261 14.99 -3.55 9.19
CA CYS A 261 14.74 -2.84 7.94
C CYS A 261 14.79 -3.81 6.76
N ILE A 262 13.87 -3.66 5.80
CA ILE A 262 13.85 -4.50 4.58
C ILE A 262 15.14 -4.37 3.73
N GLY A 263 15.90 -3.29 3.90
CA GLY A 263 17.11 -3.03 3.14
C GLY A 263 17.85 -1.77 3.58
N GLU A 264 19.02 -1.55 2.96
CA GLU A 264 19.99 -0.52 3.34
C GLU A 264 19.43 0.91 3.31
N THR A 265 18.63 1.25 2.30
CA THR A 265 18.01 2.59 2.21
C THR A 265 17.13 2.90 3.42
N THR A 266 16.32 1.94 3.85
CA THR A 266 15.46 2.08 5.04
C THR A 266 16.31 2.14 6.32
N ALA A 267 17.34 1.30 6.42
CA ALA A 267 18.25 1.28 7.55
C ALA A 267 19.03 2.59 7.71
N SER A 268 19.44 3.20 6.60
CA SER A 268 20.14 4.49 6.58
C SER A 268 19.27 5.60 7.16
N VAL A 269 17.97 5.61 6.81
CA VAL A 269 16.99 6.56 7.36
C VAL A 269 16.75 6.30 8.84
N ALA A 270 16.62 5.03 9.26
CA ALA A 270 16.47 4.66 10.68
C ALA A 270 17.63 5.18 11.54
N LYS A 271 18.87 4.97 11.09
CA LYS A 271 20.08 5.47 11.78
C LYS A 271 20.11 6.99 11.83
N LYS A 272 19.80 7.67 10.71
CA LYS A 272 19.75 9.13 10.63
C LYS A 272 18.73 9.75 11.59
N LEU A 273 17.62 9.05 11.83
CA LEU A 273 16.57 9.46 12.77
C LEU A 273 16.85 9.05 14.22
N GLY A 274 18.05 8.55 14.53
CA GLY A 274 18.51 8.31 15.90
C GLY A 274 18.32 6.88 16.43
N LEU A 275 17.70 5.99 15.65
CA LEU A 275 17.52 4.57 16.04
C LEU A 275 18.89 3.87 16.07
N LYS A 276 19.21 3.17 17.17
CA LYS A 276 20.55 2.62 17.41
C LYS A 276 20.72 1.18 16.90
N ASN A 277 19.78 0.30 17.21
CA ASN A 277 19.87 -1.14 16.92
C ASN A 277 19.21 -1.49 15.59
N VAL A 278 19.85 -1.08 14.48
CA VAL A 278 19.30 -1.19 13.13
C VAL A 278 19.94 -2.33 12.35
N TYR A 279 19.11 -3.26 11.87
CA TYR A 279 19.48 -4.45 11.11
C TYR A 279 18.85 -4.42 9.71
N TYR A 280 19.53 -4.95 8.70
CA TYR A 280 18.97 -5.14 7.35
C TYR A 280 19.72 -6.28 6.63
N PRO A 281 19.06 -7.01 5.72
CA PRO A 281 19.70 -8.07 4.96
C PRO A 281 20.56 -7.52 3.82
N THR A 282 21.59 -8.28 3.45
CA THR A 282 22.38 -8.01 2.23
C THR A 282 21.56 -8.23 0.95
N ARG A 283 20.57 -9.13 1.00
CA ARG A 283 19.62 -9.39 -0.08
C ARG A 283 18.20 -9.10 0.40
N PRO A 284 17.62 -7.94 0.03
CA PRO A 284 16.24 -7.60 0.38
C PRO A 284 15.26 -8.67 -0.12
N GLY A 285 14.33 -9.07 0.74
CA GLY A 285 13.35 -10.13 0.42
C GLY A 285 12.61 -10.59 1.67
N LEU A 286 11.79 -11.64 1.54
CA LEU A 286 11.11 -12.26 2.68
C LEU A 286 12.08 -13.13 3.52
N GLU A 287 13.04 -13.78 2.86
CA GLU A 287 14.01 -14.69 3.47
C GLU A 287 15.18 -13.97 4.17
N GLY A 288 15.41 -12.69 3.85
CA GLY A 288 16.49 -11.88 4.42
C GLY A 288 16.00 -11.05 5.59
#